data_AF-A0A559K8Z8-F1
#
_entry.id   AF-A0A559K8Z8-F1
#
_cell.length_a   1.000
_cell.length_b   1.000
_cell.length_c   1.000
_cell.angle_alpha   90.00
_cell.angle_beta   90.00
_cell.angle_gamma   90.00
#
_symmetry.space_group_name_H-M   'P 1'
#
loop_
_entity.id
_entity.type
_entity.pdbx_description
1 polymer ?
#
loop_
_entity_poly.entity_id
_entity_poly.type
_entity_poly.pdbx_seq_one_letter_code
_entity_poly.pdbx_strand_id
1 'polypeptide(L)'
;MYDDRDKSLLLTDAFEVHFLEMPKFERMEKDLNNSLHRWLMYLDEKLPDALLKELMKMDPQIKKTEDLLLKLSSDEETYRLYEAREHSLLERNSLIADSEARGIEKGIELGIEKGEKRAMVRTIKMMLEKKMDISFIAEFYGRSVEEIEKLME
;
A
#
# COMPACT_ATOMS: atom_id res chain seq x y z
N MET A 1 1.15 -4.04 -50.36
CA MET A 1 0.01 -4.76 -50.98
C MET A 1 0.34 -5.06 -52.44
N TYR A 2 0.10 -6.27 -52.94
CA TYR A 2 0.46 -6.70 -54.31
C TYR A 2 -0.79 -6.88 -55.18
N ASP A 3 -0.66 -6.80 -56.50
CA ASP A 3 -1.78 -7.05 -57.42
C ASP A 3 -2.23 -8.52 -57.37
N ASP A 4 -3.55 -8.73 -57.34
CA ASP A 4 -4.15 -10.06 -57.19
C ASP A 4 -3.95 -10.97 -58.42
N ARG A 5 -3.67 -10.39 -59.60
CA ARG A 5 -3.45 -11.13 -60.85
C ARG A 5 -1.97 -11.30 -61.19
N ASP A 6 -1.11 -10.40 -60.71
CA ASP A 6 0.34 -10.51 -60.84
C ASP A 6 1.06 -10.09 -59.56
N LYS A 7 1.47 -11.09 -58.77
CA LYS A 7 2.13 -10.88 -57.47
C LYS A 7 3.55 -10.33 -57.56
N SER A 8 4.09 -10.13 -58.76
CA SER A 8 5.38 -9.42 -58.94
C SER A 8 5.23 -7.89 -58.88
N LEU A 9 4.00 -7.37 -58.95
CA LEU A 9 3.70 -5.94 -58.89
C LEU A 9 3.23 -5.53 -57.50
N LEU A 10 4.10 -4.78 -56.80
CA LEU A 10 3.75 -4.12 -55.54
C LEU A 10 2.90 -2.88 -55.84
N LEU A 11 1.61 -2.93 -55.50
CA LEU A 11 0.66 -1.82 -55.70
C LEU A 11 0.99 -0.62 -54.80
N THR A 12 1.41 -0.87 -53.56
CA THR A 12 1.84 0.17 -52.61
C THR A 12 2.48 -0.47 -51.37
N ASP A 13 3.56 0.13 -50.88
CA ASP A 13 4.17 -0.11 -49.56
C ASP A 13 3.72 0.91 -48.50
N ALA A 14 2.78 1.80 -48.84
CA ALA A 14 2.42 2.94 -48.01
C ALA A 14 1.64 2.59 -46.74
N PHE A 15 1.07 1.39 -46.63
CA PHE A 15 0.46 0.91 -45.39
C PHE A 15 0.48 -0.62 -45.29
N GLU A 16 0.57 -1.10 -44.05
CA GLU A 16 0.46 -2.50 -43.65
C GLU A 16 -0.78 -2.68 -42.78
N VAL A 17 -1.51 -3.78 -42.97
CA VAL A 17 -2.71 -4.10 -42.18
C VAL A 17 -2.49 -5.42 -41.47
N HIS A 18 -2.54 -5.38 -40.15
CA HIS A 18 -2.55 -6.59 -39.32
C HIS A 18 -3.99 -6.91 -38.92
N PHE A 19 -4.40 -8.16 -39.10
CA PHE A 19 -5.69 -8.65 -38.65
C PHE A 19 -5.52 -9.42 -37.33
N LEU A 20 -6.19 -8.96 -36.28
CA LEU A 20 -6.15 -9.55 -34.94
C LEU A 20 -7.54 -10.05 -34.56
N GLU A 21 -7.65 -11.35 -34.26
CA GLU A 21 -8.91 -11.99 -33.90
C GLU A 21 -9.07 -12.07 -32.37
N MET A 22 -9.83 -11.14 -31.78
CA MET A 22 -10.08 -11.11 -30.34
C MET A 22 -10.62 -12.44 -29.76
N PRO A 23 -11.55 -13.17 -30.42
CA PRO A 23 -12.01 -14.45 -29.89
C PRO A 23 -10.92 -15.53 -29.77
N LYS A 24 -9.86 -15.46 -30.59
CA LYS A 24 -8.70 -16.35 -30.47
C LYS A 24 -7.82 -15.93 -29.31
N PHE A 25 -7.63 -14.62 -29.13
CA PHE A 25 -6.89 -14.05 -28.02
C PHE A 25 -7.54 -14.30 -26.65
N GLU A 26 -8.87 -14.25 -26.55
CA GLU A 26 -9.58 -14.55 -25.31
C GLU A 26 -9.34 -15.99 -24.83
N ARG A 27 -9.17 -16.93 -25.76
CA ARG A 27 -9.00 -18.37 -25.48
C ARG A 27 -7.57 -18.80 -25.17
N MET A 28 -6.57 -17.97 -25.47
CA MET A 28 -5.17 -18.28 -25.20
C MET A 28 -4.71 -17.80 -23.82
N GLU A 29 -3.58 -18.33 -23.35
CA GLU A 29 -2.92 -17.81 -22.14
C GLU A 29 -2.30 -16.45 -22.42
N LYS A 30 -2.40 -15.55 -21.42
CA LYS A 30 -1.96 -14.17 -21.52
C LYS A 30 -0.56 -14.09 -20.95
N ASP A 31 0.32 -13.43 -21.68
CA ASP A 31 1.72 -13.23 -21.30
C ASP A 31 1.95 -11.74 -21.12
N LEU A 32 2.07 -11.30 -19.88
CA LEU A 32 2.25 -9.88 -19.56
C LEU A 32 3.63 -9.35 -19.97
N ASN A 33 4.60 -10.20 -20.28
CA ASN A 33 5.89 -9.76 -20.82
C ASN A 33 5.78 -9.38 -22.31
N ASN A 34 4.78 -9.91 -23.02
CA ASN A 34 4.51 -9.59 -24.41
C ASN A 34 3.72 -8.26 -24.52
N SER A 35 4.31 -7.27 -25.19
CA SER A 35 3.68 -5.95 -25.37
C SER A 35 2.33 -6.04 -26.11
N LEU A 36 2.22 -6.86 -27.16
CA LEU A 36 0.96 -7.02 -27.89
C LEU A 36 -0.14 -7.58 -26.98
N HIS A 37 0.18 -8.54 -26.12
CA HIS A 37 -0.80 -9.09 -25.18
C HIS A 37 -1.26 -8.03 -24.18
N ARG A 38 -0.34 -7.22 -23.64
CA ARG A 38 -0.70 -6.10 -22.76
C ARG A 38 -1.63 -5.10 -23.45
N TRP A 39 -1.35 -4.74 -24.70
CA TRP A 39 -2.20 -3.84 -25.49
C TRP A 39 -3.57 -4.44 -25.81
N LEU A 40 -3.62 -5.72 -26.20
CA LEU A 40 -4.89 -6.40 -26.46
C LEU A 40 -5.73 -6.57 -25.20
N MET A 41 -5.10 -6.78 -24.04
CA MET A 41 -5.77 -6.78 -22.74
C MET A 41 -6.28 -5.38 -22.38
N TYR A 42 -5.47 -4.34 -22.60
CA TYR A 42 -5.86 -2.95 -22.34
C TYR A 42 -7.08 -2.50 -23.16
N LEU A 43 -7.18 -2.95 -24.42
CA LEU A 43 -8.29 -2.64 -25.31
C LEU A 43 -9.56 -3.48 -25.03
N ASP A 44 -9.50 -4.44 -24.10
CA ASP A 44 -10.67 -5.23 -23.69
C ASP A 44 -11.47 -4.49 -22.60
N GLU A 45 -12.72 -4.16 -22.90
CA GLU A 45 -13.64 -3.48 -21.98
C GLU A 45 -13.89 -4.25 -20.67
N LYS A 46 -13.64 -5.56 -20.65
CA LYS A 46 -13.86 -6.42 -19.47
C LYS A 46 -12.65 -6.44 -18.53
N LEU A 47 -11.58 -5.71 -18.83
CA LEU A 47 -10.35 -5.73 -18.05
C LEU A 47 -10.60 -5.22 -16.61
N PRO A 48 -10.29 -6.02 -15.58
CA PRO A 48 -10.42 -5.56 -14.19
C PRO A 48 -9.47 -4.40 -13.85
N ASP A 49 -9.93 -3.42 -13.06
CA ASP A 49 -9.16 -2.24 -12.62
C ASP A 49 -7.78 -2.60 -12.04
N ALA A 50 -7.69 -3.70 -11.28
CA ALA A 50 -6.43 -4.14 -10.68
C ALA A 50 -5.39 -4.53 -11.74
N LEU A 51 -5.82 -5.20 -12.80
CA LEU A 51 -4.97 -5.59 -13.93
C LEU A 51 -4.62 -4.38 -14.78
N LEU A 52 -5.54 -3.44 -15.00
CA LEU A 52 -5.23 -2.17 -15.67
C LEU A 52 -4.07 -1.43 -14.98
N LYS A 53 -4.13 -1.30 -13.64
CA LYS A 53 -3.05 -0.68 -12.85
C LYS A 53 -1.73 -1.43 -12.99
N GLU A 54 -1.75 -2.75 -13.11
CA GLU A 54 -0.56 -3.55 -13.36
C GLU A 54 0.01 -3.29 -14.75
N LEU A 55 -0.84 -3.28 -15.80
CA LEU A 55 -0.42 -2.96 -17.16
C LEU A 55 0.19 -1.55 -17.27
N MET A 56 -0.39 -0.55 -16.62
CA MET A 56 0.15 0.83 -16.58
C MET A 56 1.51 0.92 -15.88
N LYS A 57 1.79 0.04 -14.89
CA LYS A 57 3.11 -0.04 -14.24
C LYS A 57 4.14 -0.73 -15.13
N MET A 58 3.72 -1.77 -15.85
CA MET A 58 4.60 -2.55 -16.73
C MET A 58 4.89 -1.84 -18.05
N ASP A 59 3.96 -1.03 -18.55
CA ASP A 59 4.06 -0.38 -19.85
C ASP A 59 3.77 1.14 -19.75
N PRO A 60 4.82 1.99 -19.83
CA PRO A 60 4.66 3.44 -19.76
C PRO A 60 3.78 4.03 -20.87
N GLN A 61 3.67 3.36 -22.04
CA GLN A 61 2.83 3.86 -23.12
C GLN A 61 1.34 3.63 -22.84
N ILE A 62 0.99 2.50 -22.21
CA ILE A 62 -0.38 2.24 -21.76
C ILE A 62 -0.77 3.30 -20.72
N LYS A 63 0.11 3.58 -19.74
CA LYS A 63 -0.13 4.66 -18.77
C LYS A 63 -0.38 6.00 -19.44
N LYS A 64 0.49 6.40 -20.37
CA LYS A 64 0.35 7.67 -21.09
C LYS A 64 -0.94 7.73 -21.91
N THR A 65 -1.37 6.61 -22.48
CA THR A 65 -2.61 6.50 -23.25
C THR A 65 -3.81 6.67 -22.34
N GLU A 66 -3.81 6.02 -21.18
CA GLU A 66 -4.86 6.18 -20.18
C GLU A 66 -4.96 7.62 -19.68
N ASP A 67 -3.82 8.24 -19.32
CA ASP A 67 -3.76 9.64 -18.91
C ASP A 67 -4.32 10.59 -20.00
N LEU A 68 -4.03 10.29 -21.27
CA LEU A 68 -4.55 11.05 -22.41
C LEU A 68 -6.05 10.80 -22.63
N LEU A 69 -6.52 9.56 -22.53
CA LEU A 69 -7.95 9.24 -22.63
C LEU A 69 -8.74 9.94 -21.54
N LEU A 70 -8.25 9.93 -20.29
CA LEU A 70 -8.84 10.68 -19.18
C LEU A 70 -8.91 12.19 -19.45
N LYS A 71 -7.86 12.74 -20.07
CA LYS A 71 -7.84 14.15 -20.48
C LYS A 71 -8.77 14.46 -21.66
N LEU A 72 -8.97 13.52 -22.57
CA LEU A 72 -9.85 13.68 -23.74
C LEU A 72 -11.31 13.43 -23.39
N SER A 73 -11.59 12.54 -22.44
CA SER A 73 -12.92 12.19 -21.94
C SER A 73 -13.49 13.22 -20.96
N SER A 74 -12.84 14.38 -20.79
CA SER A 74 -13.17 15.44 -19.85
C SER A 74 -14.57 16.03 -20.07
N ASP A 75 -15.56 15.32 -19.55
CA ASP A 75 -16.50 15.83 -18.56
C ASP A 75 -15.79 15.79 -17.19
N GLU A 76 -15.45 16.97 -16.65
CA GLU A 76 -14.60 17.20 -15.47
C GLU A 76 -15.05 16.43 -14.21
N GLU A 77 -16.33 16.06 -14.14
CA GLU A 77 -16.94 15.27 -13.08
C GLU A 77 -16.40 13.84 -13.01
N THR A 78 -16.14 13.21 -14.17
CA THR A 78 -15.65 11.82 -14.24
C THR A 78 -14.23 11.70 -13.68
N TYR A 79 -13.39 12.71 -13.95
CA TYR A 79 -12.03 12.80 -13.41
C TYR A 79 -12.04 12.92 -11.88
N ARG A 80 -12.87 13.84 -11.35
CA ARG A 80 -13.00 14.05 -9.90
C ARG A 80 -13.50 12.80 -9.18
N LEU A 81 -14.43 12.07 -9.77
CA LEU A 81 -14.96 10.84 -9.17
C LEU A 81 -13.90 9.73 -9.09
N TYR A 82 -13.08 9.59 -10.12
CA TYR A 82 -12.00 8.59 -10.14
C TYR A 82 -10.91 8.92 -9.11
N GLU A 83 -10.43 10.17 -9.10
CA GLU A 83 -9.44 10.63 -8.10
C GLU A 83 -9.99 10.48 -6.66
N ALA A 84 -11.25 10.85 -6.42
CA ALA A 84 -11.87 10.72 -5.11
C ALA A 84 -11.93 9.25 -4.64
N ARG A 85 -12.22 8.31 -5.55
CA ARG A 85 -12.25 6.88 -5.24
C ARG A 85 -10.85 6.35 -4.90
N GLU A 86 -9.83 6.73 -5.66
CA GLU A 86 -8.45 6.32 -5.39
C GLU A 86 -7.92 6.93 -4.09
N HIS A 87 -8.14 8.22 -3.88
CA HIS A 87 -7.75 8.93 -2.66
C HIS A 87 -8.40 8.30 -1.41
N SER A 88 -9.70 8.01 -1.47
CA SER A 88 -10.42 7.40 -0.34
C SER A 88 -9.84 6.05 0.08
N LEU A 89 -9.42 5.22 -0.89
CA LEU A 89 -8.80 3.93 -0.60
C LEU A 89 -7.41 4.09 0.03
N LEU A 90 -6.59 5.00 -0.50
CA LEU A 90 -5.26 5.30 0.03
C LEU A 90 -5.31 5.90 1.43
N GLU A 91 -6.24 6.83 1.65
CA GLU A 91 -6.45 7.49 2.95
C GLU A 91 -6.90 6.48 4.00
N ARG A 92 -7.86 5.60 3.68
CA ARG A 92 -8.28 4.52 4.58
C ARG A 92 -7.10 3.62 4.98
N ASN A 93 -6.29 3.19 4.03
CA ASN A 93 -5.14 2.32 4.31
C ASN A 93 -4.11 3.03 5.18
N SER A 94 -3.84 4.31 4.89
CA SER A 94 -2.89 5.13 5.65
C SER A 94 -3.37 5.35 7.08
N LEU A 95 -4.66 5.63 7.28
CA LEU A 95 -5.28 5.80 8.60
C LEU A 95 -5.19 4.53 9.45
N ILE A 96 -5.43 3.36 8.84
CA ILE A 96 -5.31 2.08 9.55
C ILE A 96 -3.87 1.84 9.99
N ALA A 97 -2.91 1.98 9.06
CA ALA A 97 -1.49 1.77 9.35
C ALA A 97 -0.97 2.71 10.44
N ASP A 98 -1.32 3.99 10.38
CA ASP A 98 -0.95 4.99 11.38
C ASP A 98 -1.60 4.73 12.76
N SER A 99 -2.86 4.26 12.76
CA SER A 99 -3.54 3.87 14.00
C SER A 99 -2.91 2.65 14.66
N GLU A 100 -2.51 1.64 13.88
CA GLU A 100 -1.80 0.47 14.36
C GLU A 100 -0.43 0.83 14.92
N ALA A 101 0.34 1.66 14.20
CA ALA A 101 1.64 2.13 14.65
C ALA A 101 1.56 2.88 15.99
N ARG A 102 0.64 3.85 16.11
CA ARG A 102 0.42 4.59 17.36
C ARG A 102 -0.08 3.71 18.49
N GLY A 103 -0.89 2.69 18.18
CA GLY A 103 -1.36 1.71 19.15
C GLY A 103 -0.22 0.87 19.74
N ILE A 104 0.71 0.42 18.89
CA ILE A 104 1.90 -0.34 19.31
C ILE A 104 2.82 0.55 20.15
N GLU A 105 3.11 1.77 19.70
CA GLU A 105 3.99 2.70 20.41
C GLU A 105 3.49 2.98 21.84
N LYS A 106 2.21 3.35 21.98
CA LYS A 106 1.58 3.55 23.30
C LYS A 106 1.57 2.28 24.13
N GLY A 107 1.36 1.12 23.51
CA GLY A 107 1.40 -0.18 24.19
C GLY A 107 2.77 -0.49 24.79
N ILE A 108 3.84 -0.19 24.04
CA ILE A 108 5.23 -0.36 24.50
C ILE A 108 5.53 0.60 25.65
N GLU A 109 5.20 1.89 25.50
CA GLU A 109 5.47 2.91 26.52
C GLU A 109 4.78 2.57 27.85
N LEU A 110 3.47 2.28 27.81
CA LEU A 110 2.71 1.84 28.99
C LEU A 110 3.24 0.52 29.57
N GLY A 111 3.76 -0.36 28.71
CA GLY A 111 4.37 -1.63 29.11
C GLY A 111 5.66 -1.42 29.90
N ILE A 112 6.53 -0.52 29.43
CA ILE A 112 7.78 -0.15 30.09
C ILE A 112 7.48 0.51 31.44
N GLU A 113 6.62 1.53 31.48
CA GLU A 113 6.27 2.25 32.71
C GLU A 113 5.70 1.30 33.79
N LYS A 114 4.74 0.45 33.40
CA LYS A 114 4.18 -0.57 34.30
C LYS A 114 5.23 -1.59 34.75
N GLY A 115 6.15 -1.95 33.86
CA GLY A 115 7.25 -2.87 34.15
C GLY A 115 8.21 -2.31 35.20
N GLU A 116 8.65 -1.06 35.02
CA GLU A 116 9.53 -0.35 35.94
C GLU A 116 8.88 -0.15 37.30
N LYS A 117 7.62 0.31 37.34
CA LYS A 117 6.88 0.46 38.60
C LYS A 117 6.75 -0.87 39.34
N ARG A 118 6.41 -1.96 38.65
CA ARG A 118 6.33 -3.31 39.25
C ARG A 118 7.69 -3.79 39.74
N ALA A 119 8.77 -3.52 39.01
CA ALA A 119 10.13 -3.86 39.43
C ALA A 119 10.51 -3.10 40.71
N MET A 120 10.26 -1.79 40.75
CA MET A 120 10.51 -0.93 41.90
C MET A 120 9.76 -1.43 43.14
N VAL A 121 8.46 -1.70 43.04
CA VAL A 121 7.66 -2.21 44.16
C VAL A 121 8.18 -3.57 44.66
N ARG A 122 8.58 -4.47 43.76
CA ARG A 122 9.17 -5.76 44.16
C ARG A 122 10.47 -5.57 44.92
N THR A 123 11.36 -4.70 44.46
CA THR A 123 12.64 -4.44 45.12
C THR A 123 12.44 -3.78 46.49
N ILE A 124 11.53 -2.81 46.61
CA ILE A 124 11.17 -2.19 47.90
C ILE A 124 10.69 -3.26 48.89
N LYS A 125 9.79 -4.16 48.47
CA LYS A 125 9.32 -5.28 49.33
C LYS A 125 10.48 -6.16 49.80
N MET A 126 11.40 -6.53 48.92
CA MET A 126 12.59 -7.32 49.29
C MET A 126 13.53 -6.59 50.25
N MET A 127 13.69 -5.27 50.12
CA MET A 127 14.51 -4.45 51.02
C MET A 127 13.89 -4.38 52.43
N LEU A 128 12.57 -4.23 52.51
CA LEU A 128 11.83 -4.24 53.78
C LEU A 128 11.89 -5.61 54.46
N GLU A 129 11.78 -6.71 53.71
CA GLU A 129 11.97 -8.07 54.24
C GLU A 129 13.36 -8.26 54.85
N LYS A 130 14.37 -7.58 54.31
CA LYS A 130 15.74 -7.55 54.84
C LYS A 130 15.93 -6.56 56.01
N LYS A 131 14.84 -5.98 56.53
CA LYS A 131 14.82 -5.00 57.63
C LYS A 131 15.63 -3.74 57.35
N MET A 132 15.72 -3.33 56.08
CA MET A 132 16.25 -2.00 55.74
C MET A 132 15.25 -0.92 56.16
N ASP A 133 15.76 0.20 56.68
CA ASP A 133 14.95 1.32 57.13
C ASP A 133 14.30 2.04 55.94
N ILE A 134 13.07 2.53 56.12
CA ILE A 134 12.31 3.17 55.04
C ILE A 134 12.95 4.50 54.60
N SER A 135 13.66 5.20 55.51
CA SER A 135 14.45 6.38 55.18
C SER A 135 15.60 6.05 54.24
N PHE A 136 16.25 4.89 54.43
CA PHE A 136 17.33 4.42 53.55
C PHE A 136 16.81 4.02 52.17
N ILE A 137 15.61 3.40 52.10
CA ILE A 137 14.97 3.05 50.82
C ILE A 137 14.56 4.30 50.05
N ALA A 138 14.01 5.31 50.74
CA ALA A 138 13.67 6.60 50.15
C ALA A 138 14.90 7.29 49.54
N GLU A 139 16.03 7.29 50.26
CA GLU A 139 17.32 7.79 49.76
C GLU A 139 17.82 6.99 48.54
N PHE A 140 17.75 5.66 48.57
CA PHE A 140 18.20 4.79 47.46
C PHE A 140 17.48 5.07 46.14
N TYR A 141 16.18 5.40 46.20
CA TYR A 141 15.39 5.75 45.02
C TYR A 141 15.32 7.25 44.74
N GLY A 142 15.93 8.09 45.59
CA GLY A 142 15.88 9.55 45.48
C GLY A 142 14.46 10.12 45.59
N ARG A 143 13.60 9.48 46.40
CA ARG A 143 12.17 9.83 46.57
C ARG A 143 11.87 10.17 48.02
N SER A 144 10.72 10.80 48.29
CA SER A 144 10.28 11.00 49.67
C SER A 144 9.76 9.70 50.28
N VAL A 145 9.76 9.62 51.62
CA VAL A 145 9.18 8.48 52.35
C VAL A 145 7.70 8.30 51.99
N GLU A 146 6.96 9.41 51.88
CA GLU A 146 5.55 9.42 51.49
C GLU A 146 5.32 8.88 50.07
N GLU A 147 6.22 9.16 49.12
CA GLU A 147 6.16 8.62 47.76
C GLU A 147 6.42 7.11 47.73
N ILE A 148 7.33 6.61 48.57
CA ILE A 148 7.61 5.18 48.71
C ILE A 148 6.42 4.45 49.35
N GLU A 149 5.82 5.01 50.38
CA GLU A 149 4.62 4.46 51.04
C GLU A 149 3.43 4.39 50.06
N LYS A 150 3.22 5.44 49.27
CA LYS A 150 2.16 5.50 48.24
C LYS A 150 2.37 4.53 47.07
N LEU A 151 3.61 4.09 46.82
CA LEU A 151 3.89 3.05 45.83
C LEU A 151 3.56 1.63 46.34
N MET A 152 3.36 1.48 47.66
CA MET A 152 3.05 0.21 48.30
C MET A 152 1.56 -0.01 48.60
N GLU A 153 0.73 1.04 48.54
CA GLU A 153 -0.74 0.96 48.44
C GLU A 153 -1.19 0.32 47.11
#